data_AF-A0A661L038-F1
#
_entry.id   AF-A0A661L038-F1
#
_cell.length_a   1.000
_cell.length_b   1.000
_cell.length_c   1.000
_cell.angle_alpha   90.00
_cell.angle_beta   90.00
_cell.angle_gamma   90.00
#
_symmetry.space_group_name_H-M   'P 1'
#
loop_
_entity.id
_entity.type
_entity.pdbx_description
1 polymer ?
#
loop_
_entity_poly.entity_id
_entity_poly.type
_entity_poly.pdbx_seq_one_letter_code
_entity_poly.pdbx_strand_id
1 'polypeptide(L)'
;MTEMPFFAARYEKFRENPAMAEPDRLDAIDQLIKKATKDYVKNNKEEVTISQLRIFNRFVRNYALLSGYLTPDLYQTLIAARGAVDDNFAYEVWDNATEYPWQTETPGLPVLRIKGEDLFLDQKKLRFHRHFKGLRRRLVPVPIKKRQKERFPGEWKRNFKGYSICSYQPEDIVIEGIGNYLKKRGLTEKSEENNHVVPFMSSMMD
;
A
#
# COMPACT_ATOMS: atom_id res chain seq x y z
N MET A 1 -26.03 -12.80 6.20
CA MET A 1 -25.81 -11.78 5.16
C MET A 1 -25.92 -10.45 5.87
N THR A 2 -24.80 -9.74 6.06
CA THR A 2 -24.79 -8.45 6.76
C THR A 2 -24.81 -7.35 5.70
N GLU A 3 -25.85 -6.52 5.68
CA GLU A 3 -25.90 -5.40 4.75
C GLU A 3 -24.96 -4.29 5.22
N MET A 4 -24.23 -3.66 4.30
CA MET A 4 -23.36 -2.53 4.64
C MET A 4 -24.22 -1.33 5.04
N PRO A 5 -23.93 -0.63 6.15
CA PRO A 5 -24.68 0.57 6.55
C PRO A 5 -24.77 1.63 5.45
N PHE A 6 -23.74 1.76 4.63
CA PHE A 6 -23.74 2.62 3.44
C PHE A 6 -24.89 2.29 2.45
N PHE A 7 -25.21 1.01 2.25
CA PHE A 7 -26.32 0.60 1.37
C PHE A 7 -27.66 0.87 2.04
N ALA A 8 -27.80 0.51 3.32
CA ALA A 8 -29.00 0.81 4.10
C ALA A 8 -29.33 2.31 4.00
N ALA A 9 -28.31 3.17 4.14
CA ALA A 9 -28.48 4.61 4.01
C ALA A 9 -28.97 5.07 2.63
N ARG A 10 -28.58 4.38 1.57
CA ARG A 10 -29.04 4.72 0.22
C ARG A 10 -30.50 4.31 0.01
N TYR A 11 -30.90 3.16 0.55
CA TYR A 11 -32.29 2.72 0.51
C TYR A 11 -33.21 3.62 1.34
N GLU A 12 -32.77 4.05 2.53
CA GLU A 12 -33.56 4.98 3.35
C GLU A 12 -33.76 6.33 2.65
N LYS A 13 -32.73 6.88 1.99
CA LYS A 13 -32.87 8.09 1.18
C LYS A 13 -33.86 7.94 0.02
N PHE A 14 -33.88 6.76 -0.63
CA PHE A 14 -34.85 6.45 -1.67
C PHE A 14 -36.28 6.35 -1.11
N ARG A 15 -36.45 5.80 0.09
CA ARG A 15 -37.75 5.74 0.78
C ARG A 15 -38.28 7.13 1.15
N GLU A 16 -37.40 8.01 1.62
CA GLU A 16 -37.74 9.40 1.93
C GLU A 16 -38.10 10.21 0.67
N ASN A 17 -37.46 9.92 -0.46
CA ASN A 17 -37.70 10.61 -1.72
C ASN A 17 -37.89 9.63 -2.91
N PRO A 18 -39.13 9.21 -3.20
CA PRO A 18 -39.45 8.29 -4.29
C PRO A 18 -39.16 8.84 -5.70
N ALA A 19 -38.87 10.14 -5.84
CA ALA A 19 -38.45 10.73 -7.11
C ALA A 19 -36.98 10.42 -7.46
N MET A 20 -36.20 9.89 -6.51
CA MET A 20 -34.84 9.41 -6.76
C MET A 20 -34.88 8.10 -7.57
N ALA A 21 -33.86 7.84 -8.38
CA ALA A 21 -33.74 6.57 -9.07
C ALA A 21 -33.57 5.40 -8.08
N GLU A 22 -34.13 4.25 -8.41
CA GLU A 22 -33.99 3.03 -7.61
C GLU A 22 -32.51 2.68 -7.41
N PRO A 23 -32.05 2.47 -6.17
CA PRO A 23 -30.64 2.20 -5.90
C PRO A 23 -30.25 0.78 -6.33
N ASP A 24 -29.33 0.68 -7.29
CA ASP A 24 -28.63 -0.55 -7.65
C ASP A 24 -27.44 -0.79 -6.71
N ARG A 25 -27.32 -2.02 -6.22
CA ARG A 25 -26.22 -2.44 -5.33
C ARG A 25 -24.87 -2.44 -6.03
N LEU A 26 -24.80 -2.83 -7.31
CA LEU A 26 -23.53 -2.84 -8.04
C LEU A 26 -23.01 -1.41 -8.25
N ASP A 27 -23.90 -0.50 -8.65
CA ASP A 27 -23.60 0.93 -8.73
C ASP A 27 -23.24 1.51 -7.35
N ALA A 28 -23.93 1.10 -6.28
CA ALA A 28 -23.60 1.54 -4.93
C ALA A 28 -22.20 1.09 -4.49
N ILE A 29 -21.76 -0.12 -4.84
CA ILE A 29 -20.38 -0.58 -4.58
C ILE A 29 -19.38 0.29 -5.36
N ASP A 30 -19.64 0.56 -6.64
CA ASP A 30 -18.73 1.39 -7.44
C ASP A 30 -18.63 2.83 -6.89
N GLN A 31 -19.76 3.40 -6.45
CA GLN A 31 -19.78 4.70 -5.79
C GLN A 31 -19.03 4.72 -4.45
N LEU A 32 -19.21 3.67 -3.64
CA LEU A 32 -18.47 3.49 -2.38
C LEU A 32 -16.95 3.48 -2.64
N ILE A 33 -16.51 2.70 -3.63
CA ILE A 33 -15.08 2.57 -3.97
C ILE A 33 -14.54 3.87 -4.58
N LYS A 34 -15.32 4.57 -5.41
CA LYS A 34 -14.96 5.91 -5.91
C LYS A 34 -14.80 6.91 -4.77
N LYS A 35 -15.68 6.89 -3.77
CA LYS A 35 -15.57 7.76 -2.58
C LYS A 35 -14.31 7.42 -1.78
N ALA A 36 -14.11 6.15 -1.45
CA ALA A 36 -12.93 5.69 -0.72
C ALA A 36 -11.62 6.00 -1.45
N THR A 37 -11.59 5.92 -2.78
CA THR A 37 -10.41 6.31 -3.58
C THR A 37 -10.08 7.79 -3.43
N LYS A 38 -11.09 8.67 -3.41
CA LYS A 38 -10.88 10.11 -3.19
C LYS A 38 -10.36 10.40 -1.79
N ASP A 39 -10.94 9.77 -0.78
CA ASP A 39 -10.52 9.94 0.61
C ASP A 39 -9.11 9.40 0.86
N TYR A 40 -8.77 8.27 0.23
CA TYR A 40 -7.42 7.71 0.22
C TYR A 40 -6.40 8.68 -0.37
N VAL A 41 -6.67 9.26 -1.55
CA VAL A 41 -5.79 10.26 -2.17
C VAL A 41 -5.62 11.48 -1.24
N LYS A 42 -6.71 11.94 -0.62
CA LYS A 42 -6.69 13.09 0.29
C LYS A 42 -5.84 12.82 1.54
N ASN A 43 -5.97 11.65 2.15
CA ASN A 43 -5.34 11.31 3.43
C ASN A 43 -3.89 10.81 3.25
N ASN A 44 -3.65 9.96 2.25
CA ASN A 44 -2.37 9.30 2.03
C ASN A 44 -1.49 9.99 0.97
N LYS A 45 -2.07 10.85 0.13
CA LYS A 45 -1.41 11.48 -1.02
C LYS A 45 -0.85 10.49 -2.03
N GLU A 46 -1.51 9.34 -2.16
CA GLU A 46 -1.20 8.30 -3.12
C GLU A 46 -2.42 8.02 -3.97
N GLU A 47 -2.18 7.66 -5.22
CA GLU A 47 -3.25 7.32 -6.15
C GLU A 47 -3.46 5.81 -6.21
N VAL A 48 -4.73 5.40 -6.25
CA VAL A 48 -5.08 4.01 -6.54
C VAL A 48 -5.02 3.81 -8.04
N THR A 49 -4.17 2.87 -8.48
CA THR A 49 -4.00 2.61 -9.90
C THR A 49 -5.18 1.82 -10.49
N ILE A 50 -5.42 1.97 -11.79
CA ILE A 50 -6.46 1.23 -12.52
C ILE A 50 -6.24 -0.29 -12.41
N SER A 51 -4.99 -0.73 -12.43
CA SER A 51 -4.63 -2.14 -12.29
C SER A 51 -5.05 -2.70 -10.92
N GLN A 52 -4.84 -1.95 -9.85
CA GLN A 52 -5.29 -2.34 -8.51
C GLN A 52 -6.81 -2.43 -8.43
N LEU A 53 -7.54 -1.45 -9.00
CA LEU A 53 -9.00 -1.51 -9.07
C LEU A 53 -9.51 -2.71 -9.88
N ARG A 54 -8.83 -3.10 -10.95
CA ARG A 54 -9.16 -4.31 -11.73
C ARG A 54 -8.95 -5.58 -10.91
N ILE A 55 -7.86 -5.67 -10.14
CA ILE A 55 -7.58 -6.80 -9.26
C ILE A 55 -8.65 -6.89 -8.16
N PHE A 56 -8.96 -5.76 -7.53
CA PHE A 56 -10.02 -5.62 -6.56
C PHE A 56 -11.36 -6.14 -7.11
N ASN A 57 -11.83 -5.59 -8.24
CA ASN A 57 -13.11 -5.97 -8.85
C ASN A 57 -13.17 -7.46 -9.21
N ARG A 58 -12.06 -8.02 -9.72
CA ARG A 58 -11.98 -9.45 -10.02
C ARG A 58 -12.09 -10.29 -8.75
N PHE A 59 -11.37 -9.92 -7.70
CA PHE A 59 -11.38 -10.66 -6.43
C PHE A 59 -12.76 -10.62 -5.78
N VAL A 60 -13.36 -9.44 -5.67
CA VAL A 60 -14.69 -9.22 -5.09
C VAL A 60 -15.74 -10.03 -5.83
N ARG A 61 -15.76 -9.95 -7.18
CA ARG A 61 -16.69 -10.72 -8.02
C ARG A 61 -16.53 -12.23 -7.79
N ASN A 62 -15.29 -12.73 -7.86
CA ASN A 62 -15.03 -14.16 -7.70
C ASN A 62 -15.40 -14.65 -6.30
N TYR A 63 -15.14 -13.85 -5.28
CA TYR A 63 -15.47 -14.22 -3.89
C TYR A 63 -16.98 -14.25 -3.65
N ALA A 64 -17.73 -13.26 -4.18
CA ALA A 64 -19.18 -13.27 -4.14
C ALA A 64 -19.74 -14.54 -4.82
N LEU A 65 -19.26 -14.85 -6.03
CA LEU A 65 -19.67 -16.03 -6.79
C LEU A 65 -19.37 -17.34 -6.06
N LEU A 66 -18.16 -17.49 -5.51
CA LEU A 66 -17.77 -18.68 -4.73
C LEU A 66 -18.60 -18.85 -3.46
N SER A 67 -19.09 -17.74 -2.91
CA SER A 67 -19.93 -17.74 -1.71
C SER A 67 -21.42 -17.91 -2.03
N GLY A 68 -21.79 -18.05 -3.30
CA GLY A 68 -23.18 -18.21 -3.74
C GLY A 68 -24.00 -16.90 -3.75
N TYR A 69 -23.34 -15.74 -3.75
CA TYR A 69 -23.98 -14.43 -3.75
C TYR A 69 -23.75 -13.65 -5.04
N LEU A 70 -24.71 -12.79 -5.42
CA LEU A 70 -24.59 -11.88 -6.57
C LEU A 70 -23.74 -10.65 -6.26
N THR A 71 -23.78 -10.16 -5.01
CA THR A 71 -23.01 -9.01 -4.55
C THR A 71 -22.16 -9.39 -3.35
N PRO A 72 -20.98 -8.76 -3.19
CA PRO A 72 -20.09 -9.04 -2.07
C PRO A 72 -20.65 -8.56 -0.73
N ASP A 73 -20.25 -9.24 0.33
CA ASP A 73 -20.43 -8.80 1.72
C ASP A 73 -19.34 -7.79 2.14
N LEU A 74 -19.55 -7.05 3.23
CA LEU A 74 -18.61 -6.09 3.79
C LEU A 74 -17.21 -6.69 3.96
N TYR A 75 -17.16 -7.88 4.59
CA TYR A 75 -15.90 -8.57 4.81
C TYR A 75 -15.15 -8.87 3.51
N GLN A 76 -15.88 -9.31 2.47
CA GLN A 76 -15.28 -9.65 1.18
C GLN A 76 -14.72 -8.42 0.48
N THR A 77 -15.47 -7.32 0.49
CA THR A 77 -15.03 -6.02 -0.04
C THR A 77 -13.78 -5.51 0.68
N LEU A 78 -13.74 -5.60 2.01
CA LEU A 78 -12.59 -5.12 2.79
C LEU A 78 -11.34 -5.95 2.57
N ILE A 79 -11.46 -7.28 2.52
CA ILE A 79 -10.31 -8.14 2.26
C ILE A 79 -9.78 -7.97 0.85
N ALA A 80 -10.66 -7.73 -0.12
CA ALA A 80 -10.26 -7.43 -1.47
C ALA A 80 -9.53 -6.09 -1.56
N ALA A 81 -10.04 -5.05 -0.89
CA ALA A 81 -9.40 -3.73 -0.84
C ALA A 81 -8.00 -3.83 -0.22
N ARG A 82 -7.88 -4.59 0.87
CA ARG A 82 -6.62 -4.87 1.56
C ARG A 82 -5.62 -5.61 0.69
N GLY A 83 -6.07 -6.65 -0.02
CA GLY A 83 -5.20 -7.47 -0.87
C GLY A 83 -4.82 -6.81 -2.19
N ALA A 84 -5.66 -5.91 -2.71
CA ALA A 84 -5.42 -5.26 -4.00
C ALA A 84 -4.60 -3.96 -3.88
N VAL A 85 -4.74 -3.22 -2.78
CA VAL A 85 -4.08 -1.92 -2.58
C VAL A 85 -3.17 -1.99 -1.35
N ASP A 86 -3.71 -1.69 -0.16
CA ASP A 86 -3.00 -1.73 1.12
C ASP A 86 -4.00 -1.66 2.29
N ASP A 87 -3.48 -1.74 3.53
CA ASP A 87 -4.27 -1.66 4.76
C ASP A 87 -4.90 -0.26 4.98
N ASN A 88 -4.32 0.80 4.41
CA ASN A 88 -4.87 2.15 4.54
C ASN A 88 -6.09 2.35 3.65
N PHE A 89 -6.04 1.92 2.39
CA PHE A 89 -7.18 1.94 1.48
C PHE A 89 -8.32 1.08 2.00
N ALA A 90 -8.00 -0.11 2.54
CA ALA A 90 -9.00 -0.96 3.18
C ALA A 90 -9.69 -0.26 4.37
N TYR A 91 -8.96 0.57 5.12
CA TYR A 91 -9.56 1.39 6.18
C TYR A 91 -10.50 2.46 5.62
N GLU A 92 -10.11 3.19 4.56
CA GLU A 92 -10.98 4.22 3.96
C GLU A 92 -12.25 3.60 3.36
N VAL A 93 -12.17 2.38 2.81
CA VAL A 93 -13.35 1.61 2.37
C VAL A 93 -14.21 1.22 3.56
N TRP A 94 -13.61 0.77 4.67
CA TRP A 94 -14.33 0.43 5.89
C TRP A 94 -15.08 1.65 6.46
N ASP A 95 -14.39 2.77 6.63
CA ASP A 95 -14.93 4.00 7.19
C ASP A 95 -16.17 4.45 6.40
N ASN A 96 -16.04 4.52 5.08
CA ASN A 96 -17.13 4.86 4.17
C ASN A 96 -18.26 3.81 4.11
N ALA A 97 -17.94 2.51 4.22
CA ALA A 97 -18.94 1.46 4.14
C ALA A 97 -19.79 1.35 5.43
N THR A 98 -19.20 1.69 6.57
CA THR A 98 -19.87 1.70 7.88
C THR A 98 -20.58 3.00 8.20
N GLU A 99 -20.41 4.04 7.38
CA GLU A 99 -21.06 5.33 7.58
C GLU A 99 -22.59 5.20 7.47
N TYR A 100 -23.29 5.63 8.52
CA TYR A 100 -24.75 5.70 8.54
C TYR A 100 -25.20 7.09 9.03
N PRO A 101 -25.79 7.93 8.15
CA PRO A 101 -26.08 9.33 8.46
C PRO A 101 -26.99 9.58 9.67
N TRP A 102 -27.93 8.69 9.96
CA TRP A 102 -28.85 8.83 11.09
C TRP A 102 -28.28 8.27 12.40
N GLN A 103 -27.04 7.76 12.40
CA GLN A 103 -26.37 7.37 13.63
C GLN A 103 -25.83 8.61 14.34
N THR A 104 -26.16 8.77 15.62
CA THR A 104 -25.73 9.91 16.45
C THR A 104 -24.95 9.39 17.67
N GLU A 105 -23.92 10.12 18.09
CA GLU A 105 -23.11 9.76 19.28
C GLU A 105 -23.88 9.92 20.59
N THR A 106 -24.88 10.81 20.63
CA THR A 106 -25.75 11.09 21.77
C THR A 106 -27.20 10.70 21.47
N PRO A 107 -27.54 9.40 21.39
CA PRO A 107 -28.92 8.99 21.21
C PRO A 107 -29.74 9.33 22.46
N GLY A 108 -31.00 9.73 22.27
CA GLY A 108 -31.97 9.90 23.37
C GLY A 108 -32.44 8.58 24.01
N LEU A 109 -31.80 7.46 23.64
CA LEU A 109 -32.07 6.10 24.08
C LEU A 109 -30.81 5.55 24.76
N PRO A 110 -30.94 4.63 25.73
CA PRO A 110 -29.78 4.01 26.37
C PRO A 110 -28.90 3.28 25.34
N VAL A 111 -27.59 3.54 25.38
CA VAL A 111 -26.61 2.93 24.47
C VAL A 111 -26.22 1.54 24.98
N LEU A 112 -26.53 0.51 24.21
CA LEU A 112 -26.02 -0.85 24.45
C LEU A 112 -24.70 -1.05 23.68
N ARG A 113 -23.63 -1.40 24.38
CA ARG A 113 -22.33 -1.76 23.76
C ARG A 113 -22.22 -3.27 23.64
N ILE A 114 -22.53 -3.78 22.45
CA ILE A 114 -22.48 -5.21 22.15
C ILE A 114 -21.08 -5.54 21.60
N LYS A 115 -20.40 -6.52 22.19
CA LYS A 115 -19.17 -7.10 21.62
C LYS A 115 -19.49 -8.27 20.71
N GLY A 116 -18.58 -8.62 19.81
CA GLY A 116 -18.73 -9.81 18.96
C GLY A 116 -18.86 -11.11 19.77
N GLU A 117 -18.22 -11.18 20.95
CA GLU A 117 -18.34 -12.30 21.89
C GLU A 117 -19.76 -12.45 22.47
N ASP A 118 -20.47 -11.34 22.65
CA ASP A 118 -21.82 -11.32 23.25
C ASP A 118 -22.89 -11.86 22.30
N LEU A 119 -22.59 -11.90 20.99
CA LEU A 119 -23.55 -12.26 19.95
C LEU A 119 -23.54 -13.76 19.60
N PHE A 120 -22.58 -14.55 20.10
CA PHE A 120 -22.38 -15.96 19.72
C PHE A 120 -22.44 -16.22 18.20
N LEU A 121 -22.06 -15.21 17.39
CA LEU A 121 -22.03 -15.29 15.93
C LEU A 121 -20.65 -15.76 15.44
N ASP A 122 -20.62 -16.39 14.27
CA ASP A 122 -19.38 -16.74 13.58
C ASP A 122 -18.63 -15.46 13.18
N GLN A 123 -17.65 -15.06 13.99
CA GLN A 123 -16.96 -13.79 13.85
C GLN A 123 -15.76 -13.89 12.90
N LYS A 124 -15.74 -13.05 11.87
CA LYS A 124 -14.57 -12.89 11.00
C LYS A 124 -13.77 -11.66 11.43
N LYS A 125 -12.62 -11.90 12.07
CA LYS A 125 -11.73 -10.82 12.53
C LYS A 125 -10.91 -10.27 11.37
N LEU A 126 -10.91 -8.93 11.23
CA LEU A 126 -10.06 -8.20 10.28
C LEU A 126 -9.24 -7.17 11.07
N ARG A 127 -7.93 -7.12 10.82
CA ARG A 127 -7.02 -6.17 11.47
C ARG A 127 -6.33 -5.32 10.41
N PHE A 128 -6.43 -4.01 10.57
CA PHE A 128 -5.73 -3.02 9.73
C PHE A 128 -4.43 -2.59 10.39
N HIS A 129 -3.32 -2.69 9.68
CA HIS A 129 -2.02 -2.15 10.05
C HIS A 129 -1.79 -0.85 9.26
N ARG A 130 -2.46 0.21 9.71
CA ARG A 130 -2.38 1.51 9.04
C ARG A 130 -0.98 2.11 9.16
N HIS A 131 -0.49 2.67 8.06
CA HIS A 131 0.76 3.42 8.03
C HIS A 131 0.46 4.89 7.76
N PHE A 132 0.58 5.72 8.81
CA PHE A 132 0.39 7.16 8.70
C PHE A 132 1.64 7.82 8.12
N LYS A 133 1.58 8.23 6.85
CA LYS A 133 2.65 9.02 6.22
C LYS A 133 2.59 10.46 6.70
N GLY A 134 3.16 10.72 7.88
CA GLY A 134 3.39 12.08 8.34
C GLY A 134 4.42 12.75 7.45
N LEU A 135 4.04 13.74 6.64
CA LEU A 135 5.03 14.70 6.16
C LEU A 135 5.60 15.38 7.40
N ARG A 136 6.92 15.26 7.61
CA ARG A 136 7.60 16.06 8.64
C ARG A 136 7.34 17.53 8.32
N ARG A 137 6.44 18.16 9.07
CA ARG A 137 6.07 19.58 8.92
C ARG A 137 7.26 20.52 9.14
N ARG A 138 8.31 20.03 9.81
CA ARG A 138 9.55 20.77 10.07
C ARG A 138 10.70 20.08 9.34
N LEU A 139 11.46 20.85 8.58
CA LEU A 139 12.79 20.46 8.12
C LEU A 139 13.65 20.18 9.36
N VAL A 140 13.92 18.91 9.63
CA VAL A 140 14.88 18.53 10.66
C VAL A 140 16.26 18.64 10.01
N PRO A 141 17.18 19.48 10.52
CA PRO A 141 18.53 19.51 10.00
C PRO A 141 19.14 18.12 10.18
N VAL A 142 19.43 17.45 9.07
CA VAL A 142 20.17 16.19 9.09
C VAL A 142 21.59 16.55 9.55
N PRO A 143 22.17 15.88 10.56
CA PRO A 143 23.54 16.11 10.99
C PRO A 143 24.51 15.53 9.95
N ILE A 144 24.56 16.13 8.77
CA ILE A 144 25.52 15.81 7.72
C ILE A 144 26.79 16.61 8.02
N LYS A 145 27.94 15.94 8.02
CA LYS A 145 29.24 16.64 8.05
C LYS A 145 29.28 17.57 6.83
N LYS A 146 29.27 18.88 7.07
CA LYS A 146 29.41 19.87 5.98
C LYS A 146 30.72 19.60 5.25
N ARG A 147 30.70 19.67 3.92
CA ARG A 147 31.93 19.65 3.11
C ARG A 147 32.88 20.71 3.64
N GLN A 148 34.12 20.33 3.96
CA GLN A 148 35.11 21.31 4.38
C GLN A 148 35.34 22.31 3.25
N LYS A 149 35.38 23.59 3.60
CA LYS A 149 35.67 24.69 2.66
C LYS A 149 37.06 25.23 2.99
N GLU A 150 37.72 25.78 1.97
CA GLU A 150 38.92 26.59 2.17
C GLU A 150 38.61 27.76 3.11
N ARG A 151 39.51 28.06 4.05
CA ARG A 151 39.45 29.23 4.94
C ARG A 151 39.68 30.52 4.15
N PHE A 152 40.50 30.47 3.11
CA PHE A 152 40.79 31.55 2.20
C PHE A 152 41.05 31.00 0.79
N PRO A 153 40.71 31.74 -0.29
CA PRO A 153 40.91 31.28 -1.66
C PRO A 153 42.36 30.84 -1.91
N GLY A 154 42.54 29.57 -2.30
CA GLY A 154 43.84 29.00 -2.65
C GLY A 154 44.62 28.36 -1.49
N GLU A 155 44.02 28.21 -0.31
CA GLU A 155 44.62 27.50 0.83
C GLU A 155 45.05 26.07 0.46
N TRP A 156 44.15 25.30 -0.17
CA TRP A 156 44.43 23.92 -0.54
C TRP A 156 45.51 23.82 -1.62
N LYS A 157 45.51 24.76 -2.58
CA LYS A 157 46.54 24.85 -3.62
C LYS A 157 47.93 25.12 -3.02
N ARG A 158 48.04 25.94 -1.97
CA ARG A 158 49.31 26.19 -1.27
C ARG A 158 49.81 24.98 -0.48
N ASN A 159 48.89 24.23 0.12
CA ASN A 159 49.21 23.02 0.89
C ASN A 159 49.53 21.82 0.00
N PHE A 160 49.10 21.84 -1.26
CA PHE A 160 49.37 20.81 -2.25
C PHE A 160 50.82 20.88 -2.75
N LYS A 161 51.73 20.23 -2.01
CA LYS A 161 53.18 20.19 -2.30
C LYS A 161 53.60 19.11 -3.31
N GLY A 162 52.65 18.45 -3.97
CA GLY A 162 52.93 17.42 -4.99
C GLY A 162 53.42 16.06 -4.46
N TYR A 163 53.51 15.88 -3.13
CA TYR A 163 53.88 14.60 -2.51
C TYR A 163 52.72 13.60 -2.39
N SER A 164 51.49 14.01 -2.72
CA SER A 164 50.28 13.19 -2.67
C SER A 164 49.58 13.24 -4.02
N ILE A 165 49.30 12.08 -4.61
CA ILE A 165 48.45 11.98 -5.81
C ILE A 165 47.03 12.35 -5.39
N CYS A 166 46.41 13.23 -6.16
CA CYS A 166 45.08 13.77 -5.89
C CYS A 166 44.02 12.67 -5.91
N SER A 167 43.62 12.25 -4.72
CA SER A 167 42.33 11.64 -4.49
C SER A 167 41.94 11.81 -3.02
N TYR A 168 40.68 12.15 -2.79
CA TYR A 168 40.10 12.07 -1.47
C TYR A 168 39.98 10.59 -1.13
N GLN A 169 40.68 10.11 -0.08
CA GLN A 169 40.74 8.68 0.27
C GLN A 169 39.37 7.97 0.26
N PRO A 170 38.25 8.58 0.71
CA PRO A 170 36.93 7.97 0.58
C PRO A 170 36.43 7.81 -0.86
N GLU A 171 36.73 8.76 -1.76
CA GLU A 171 36.33 8.70 -3.17
C GLU A 171 37.09 7.59 -3.90
N ASP A 172 38.37 7.40 -3.60
CA ASP A 172 39.17 6.30 -4.15
C ASP A 172 38.63 4.94 -3.75
N ILE A 173 38.27 4.75 -2.48
CA ILE A 173 37.66 3.50 -2.01
C ILE A 173 36.37 3.19 -2.80
N VAL A 174 35.59 4.21 -3.14
CA VAL A 174 34.36 4.03 -3.93
C VAL A 174 34.68 3.67 -5.39
N ILE A 175 35.65 4.34 -6.01
CA ILE A 175 36.06 4.09 -7.40
C ILE A 175 36.68 2.69 -7.52
N GLU A 176 37.59 2.32 -6.62
CA GLU A 176 38.18 0.98 -6.54
C GLU A 176 37.11 -0.09 -6.26
N GLY A 177 36.14 0.21 -5.39
CA GLY A 177 35.01 -0.66 -5.08
C GLY A 177 34.17 -0.99 -6.31
N ILE A 178 33.82 0.02 -7.12
CA ILE A 178 33.09 -0.18 -8.39
C ILE A 178 33.90 -1.01 -9.37
N GLY A 179 35.20 -0.73 -9.51
CA GLY A 179 36.09 -1.50 -10.38
C GLY A 179 36.17 -2.98 -9.99
N ASN A 180 36.29 -3.27 -8.70
CA ASN A 180 36.32 -4.64 -8.19
C ASN A 180 34.99 -5.37 -8.37
N TYR A 181 33.86 -4.67 -8.19
CA TYR A 181 32.53 -5.23 -8.44
C TYR A 181 32.33 -5.62 -9.91
N LEU A 182 32.68 -4.73 -10.85
CA LEU A 182 32.56 -4.99 -12.29
C LEU A 182 33.41 -6.18 -12.72
N LYS A 183 34.64 -6.31 -12.20
CA LYS A 183 35.51 -7.48 -12.46
C LYS A 183 34.86 -8.79 -12.00
N LYS A 184 34.32 -8.82 -10.78
CA LYS A 184 33.63 -10.01 -10.24
C LYS A 184 32.40 -10.38 -11.05
N ARG A 185 31.59 -9.39 -11.44
CA ARG A 185 30.40 -9.61 -12.26
C ARG A 185 30.74 -10.16 -13.64
N GLY A 186 31.71 -9.57 -14.33
CA GLY A 186 32.15 -10.07 -15.64
C GLY A 186 32.73 -11.49 -15.58
N LEU A 187 33.43 -11.83 -14.49
CA LEU A 187 33.88 -13.22 -14.27
C LEU A 187 32.71 -14.19 -14.11
N THR A 188 31.66 -13.78 -13.39
CA THR A 188 30.46 -14.60 -13.13
C THR A 188 29.68 -14.82 -14.42
N GLU A 189 29.39 -13.75 -15.18
CA GLU A 189 28.69 -13.83 -16.46
C GLU A 189 29.45 -14.74 -17.45
N LYS A 190 30.78 -14.60 -17.54
CA LYS A 190 31.63 -15.47 -18.37
C LYS A 190 31.62 -16.94 -17.90
N SER A 191 31.51 -17.18 -16.59
CA SER A 191 31.42 -18.54 -16.05
C SER A 191 30.05 -19.18 -16.31
N GLU A 192 28.98 -18.38 -16.27
CA GLU A 192 27.62 -18.83 -16.56
C GLU A 192 27.45 -19.17 -18.04
N GLU A 193 28.05 -18.40 -18.95
CA GLU A 193 28.06 -18.73 -20.39
C GLU A 193 28.75 -20.08 -20.68
N ASN A 194 29.78 -20.43 -19.92
CA ASN A 194 30.48 -21.72 -20.06
C ASN A 194 29.79 -22.89 -19.34
N ASN A 195 28.72 -22.64 -18.57
CA ASN A 195 28.01 -23.70 -17.88
C ASN A 195 27.01 -24.39 -18.82
N HIS A 196 27.36 -25.59 -19.25
CA HIS A 196 26.44 -26.48 -19.95
C HIS A 196 25.59 -27.25 -18.92
N VAL A 197 24.30 -26.95 -18.85
CA VAL A 197 23.34 -27.73 -18.04
C VAL A 197 22.79 -28.86 -18.90
N VAL A 198 23.11 -30.09 -18.50
CA VAL A 198 22.55 -31.31 -19.10
C VAL A 198 21.38 -31.78 -18.22
N PRO A 199 20.23 -32.21 -18.79
CA PRO A 199 19.15 -32.78 -18.00
C PRO A 199 19.62 -34.01 -17.22
N PHE A 200 19.10 -34.17 -16.00
CA PHE A 200 19.40 -35.32 -15.15
C PHE A 200 18.86 -36.59 -15.81
N MET A 201 19.73 -37.35 -16.48
CA MET A 201 19.42 -38.66 -17.05
C MET A 201 20.05 -39.73 -16.17
N SER A 202 19.32 -40.82 -15.91
CA SER A 202 19.90 -42.01 -15.29
C SER A 202 20.88 -42.62 -16.29
N SER A 203 22.16 -42.29 -16.13
CA SER A 203 23.26 -42.83 -16.94
C SER A 203 24.10 -43.74 -16.06
N MET A 204 24.15 -45.04 -16.39
CA MET A 204 25.15 -45.98 -15.88
C MET A 204 26.50 -45.74 -16.57
N MET A 205 27.13 -44.61 -16.30
CA MET A 205 28.53 -44.39 -16.67
C MET A 205 29.25 -43.99 -15.39
N ASP A 206 29.96 -44.95 -14.80
CA ASP A 206 31.14 -44.71 -13.95
C ASP A 206 32.26 -44.07 -14.78
#